data_AF-A0A932N9N7-F1
#
_entry.id   AF-A0A932N9N7-F1
#
_cell.length_a   1.000
_cell.length_b   1.000
_cell.length_c   1.000
_cell.angle_alpha   90.00
_cell.angle_beta   90.00
_cell.angle_gamma   90.00
#
_symmetry.space_group_name_H-M   'P 1'
#
loop_
_entity.id
_entity.type
_entity.pdbx_description
1 polymer ?
#
loop_
_entity_poly.entity_id
_entity_poly.type
_entity_poly.pdbx_seq_one_letter_code
_entity_poly.pdbx_strand_id
1 'polypeptide(L)'
;MQKVTWMKMSLLMVAAVIVMAAVAPLSAAPASSAGNLLVNPGFESPYVKQCCQTDLSLYRPNTLIDEVQVPQGWFGWWRQPDSAPEFPSRCDLPTSPRICAPWHRPEWREAAPYANRIRSGNNAQKYFTFHSIHEAGMYQRVSGVTPGQRLQFSAYMMAWSTPKNESLISEGQQSMNLRVGIDPFGGTDPFSSNIVWGKAGDSYDVFSQFTVEAVAASSAVTVFTYSRPIYSIQHNDVYVDDGALVVVGTGSAPSTTSTKPATSTGASTKPGVSPFPDTAVDPKTGDILYVIKTGDTAWSLSLRFNTTVSQLAAWNKEKTPNIEILRLGKTIIVGKVKLK
;
A
#
# COMPACT_ATOMS: atom_id res chain seq x y z
N MET A 1 -69.96 46.02 -58.34
CA MET A 1 -70.01 44.54 -58.42
C MET A 1 -69.44 43.97 -57.13
N GLN A 2 -70.14 42.99 -56.57
CA GLN A 2 -69.98 42.42 -55.23
C GLN A 2 -69.04 41.20 -55.28
N LYS A 3 -68.54 40.77 -54.11
CA LYS A 3 -67.99 39.42 -53.77
C LYS A 3 -66.50 39.19 -54.13
N VAL A 4 -65.65 38.50 -53.36
CA VAL A 4 -65.80 37.61 -52.20
C VAL A 4 -64.39 37.41 -51.61
N THR A 5 -64.28 37.39 -50.29
CA THR A 5 -63.14 36.87 -49.50
C THR A 5 -62.80 35.46 -49.94
N TRP A 6 -61.56 34.96 -49.88
CA TRP A 6 -61.27 33.56 -49.54
C TRP A 6 -59.94 33.43 -48.82
N MET A 7 -60.03 32.59 -47.80
CA MET A 7 -59.06 32.16 -46.81
C MET A 7 -57.87 31.43 -47.45
N LYS A 8 -56.64 31.74 -47.02
CA LYS A 8 -55.53 30.78 -47.08
C LYS A 8 -54.87 30.70 -45.71
N MET A 9 -55.22 29.63 -45.03
CA MET A 9 -54.60 29.10 -43.82
C MET A 9 -53.27 28.45 -44.22
N SER A 10 -52.16 28.83 -43.61
CA SER A 10 -50.91 28.03 -43.63
C SER A 10 -50.02 28.39 -42.44
N LEU A 11 -50.07 27.51 -41.45
CA LEU A 11 -49.08 27.14 -40.44
C LEU A 11 -48.14 28.24 -39.89
N LEU A 12 -48.45 28.71 -38.67
CA LEU A 12 -47.42 29.11 -37.71
C LEU A 12 -46.72 27.86 -37.19
N MET A 13 -45.44 27.66 -37.56
CA MET A 13 -44.54 26.81 -36.77
C MET A 13 -44.20 27.54 -35.48
N VAL A 14 -44.76 27.09 -34.36
CA VAL A 14 -44.26 27.45 -33.03
C VAL A 14 -42.96 26.68 -32.84
N ALA A 15 -41.83 27.37 -32.91
CA ALA A 15 -40.56 26.81 -32.47
C ALA A 15 -40.61 26.67 -30.93
N ALA A 16 -40.84 25.45 -30.46
CA ALA A 16 -40.68 25.11 -29.06
C ALA A 16 -39.19 25.20 -28.70
N VAL A 17 -38.81 26.26 -27.98
CA VAL A 17 -37.50 26.35 -27.33
C VAL A 17 -37.52 25.37 -26.15
N ILE A 18 -37.08 24.14 -26.39
CA ILE A 18 -36.77 23.20 -25.32
C ILE A 18 -35.44 23.65 -24.73
N VAL A 19 -35.51 24.32 -23.57
CA VAL A 19 -34.34 24.48 -22.70
C VAL A 19 -34.02 23.07 -22.18
N MET A 20 -33.12 22.36 -22.86
CA MET A 20 -32.46 21.22 -22.25
C MET A 20 -31.58 21.77 -21.14
N ALA A 21 -32.08 21.74 -19.90
CA ALA A 21 -31.21 21.73 -18.76
C ALA A 21 -30.31 20.50 -18.93
N ALA A 22 -29.05 20.73 -19.29
CA ALA A 22 -28.03 19.69 -19.22
C ALA A 22 -28.02 19.22 -17.76
N VAL A 23 -28.61 18.05 -17.52
CA VAL A 23 -28.38 17.33 -16.28
C VAL A 23 -26.93 16.89 -16.39
N ALA A 24 -26.02 17.73 -15.90
CA ALA A 24 -24.67 17.31 -15.63
C ALA A 24 -24.79 16.01 -14.82
N PRO A 25 -24.02 14.95 -15.15
CA PRO A 25 -23.96 13.80 -14.27
C PRO A 25 -23.68 14.35 -12.88
N LEU A 26 -24.51 13.98 -11.91
CA LEU A 26 -24.23 14.24 -10.51
C LEU A 26 -22.82 13.68 -10.29
N SER A 27 -21.81 14.54 -10.26
CA SER A 27 -20.54 14.20 -9.66
C SER A 27 -20.93 13.73 -8.28
N ALA A 28 -20.65 12.47 -7.96
CA ALA A 28 -20.88 11.97 -6.62
C ALA A 28 -20.25 12.98 -5.67
N ALA A 29 -21.07 13.59 -4.81
CA ALA A 29 -20.55 14.43 -3.76
C ALA A 29 -19.50 13.59 -3.00
N PRO A 30 -18.38 14.19 -2.56
CA PRO A 30 -17.43 13.48 -1.72
C PRO A 30 -18.22 12.86 -0.57
N ALA A 31 -17.90 11.61 -0.21
CA ALA A 31 -18.52 10.95 0.93
C ALA A 31 -18.41 11.90 2.13
N SER A 32 -19.55 12.50 2.50
CA SER A 32 -19.67 13.49 3.56
C SER A 32 -19.23 12.84 4.87
N SER A 33 -17.98 13.12 5.26
CA SER A 33 -17.37 13.54 6.54
C SER A 33 -18.13 13.43 7.88
N ALA A 34 -19.25 12.71 7.99
CA ALA A 34 -19.84 12.39 9.28
C ALA A 34 -19.07 11.19 9.87
N GLY A 35 -18.03 11.49 10.64
CA GLY A 35 -17.26 10.49 11.40
C GLY A 35 -15.93 10.02 10.80
N ASN A 36 -15.51 10.56 9.64
CA ASN A 36 -14.15 10.36 9.16
C ASN A 36 -13.19 11.26 9.96
N LEU A 37 -12.22 10.64 10.61
CA LEU A 37 -11.25 11.30 11.48
C LEU A 37 -10.03 11.85 10.71
N LEU A 38 -9.92 11.56 9.42
CA LEU A 38 -8.81 12.02 8.60
C LEU A 38 -8.98 13.47 8.14
N VAL A 39 -7.88 14.19 8.09
CA VAL A 39 -7.75 15.45 7.37
C VAL A 39 -7.43 15.15 5.92
N ASN A 40 -8.14 15.82 5.01
CA ASN A 40 -8.00 15.63 3.56
C ASN A 40 -8.07 14.14 3.14
N PRO A 41 -9.20 13.45 3.42
CA PRO A 41 -9.36 12.04 3.08
C PRO A 41 -9.38 11.76 1.57
N GLY A 42 -9.77 12.73 0.75
CA GLY A 42 -9.79 12.59 -0.73
C GLY A 42 -8.47 12.91 -1.40
N PHE A 43 -7.38 13.16 -0.66
CA PHE A 43 -6.07 13.49 -1.24
C PHE A 43 -6.13 14.65 -2.25
N GLU A 44 -6.94 15.66 -1.92
CA GLU A 44 -7.22 16.80 -2.77
C GLU A 44 -6.18 17.91 -2.57
N SER A 45 -6.15 18.87 -3.51
CA SER A 45 -5.38 20.09 -3.34
C SER A 45 -5.77 20.87 -2.06
N PRO A 46 -4.82 21.59 -1.43
CA PRO A 46 -3.45 21.84 -1.87
C PRO A 46 -2.46 20.73 -1.50
N TYR A 47 -1.46 20.55 -2.37
CA TYR A 47 -0.27 19.74 -2.09
C TYR A 47 0.81 20.62 -1.47
N VAL A 48 1.38 20.15 -0.37
CA VAL A 48 2.45 20.83 0.36
C VAL A 48 3.75 20.04 0.20
N LYS A 49 4.86 20.76 0.04
CA LYS A 49 6.19 20.16 0.11
C LYS A 49 6.46 19.75 1.55
N GLN A 50 6.83 18.50 1.76
CA GLN A 50 7.23 18.03 3.07
C GLN A 50 8.61 18.59 3.45
N CYS A 51 8.73 19.10 4.67
CA CYS A 51 10.02 19.39 5.29
C CYS A 51 10.53 18.15 6.04
N CYS A 52 11.84 17.99 6.14
CA CYS A 52 12.44 16.98 6.99
C CYS A 52 12.32 17.39 8.48
N GLN A 53 11.32 16.88 9.20
CA GLN A 53 11.43 16.80 10.66
C GLN A 53 12.28 15.57 11.04
N THR A 54 13.54 15.87 11.32
CA THR A 54 14.48 15.18 12.22
C THR A 54 15.11 13.85 11.79
N ASP A 55 16.45 13.84 11.87
CA ASP A 55 17.41 12.72 11.96
C ASP A 55 17.94 12.01 10.70
N LEU A 56 17.82 12.61 9.51
CA LEU A 56 18.67 12.24 8.38
C LEU A 56 19.79 13.28 8.23
N SER A 57 20.99 12.92 8.66
CA SER A 57 22.23 13.75 8.65
C SER A 57 22.67 14.27 7.27
N LEU A 58 21.92 13.94 6.21
CA LEU A 58 22.21 14.32 4.83
C LEU A 58 21.47 15.58 4.35
N TYR A 59 20.46 16.07 5.08
CA TYR A 59 19.69 17.27 4.70
C TYR A 59 19.76 18.35 5.78
N ARG A 60 19.92 19.62 5.37
CA ARG A 60 19.86 20.73 6.32
C ARG A 60 18.49 20.72 7.02
N PRO A 61 18.43 20.92 8.36
CA PRO A 61 17.17 21.04 9.07
C PRO A 61 16.24 22.05 8.37
N ASN A 62 14.96 21.73 8.23
CA ASN A 62 13.93 22.57 7.61
C ASN A 62 14.08 22.81 6.10
N THR A 63 14.78 21.95 5.35
CA THR A 63 14.76 22.01 3.88
C THR A 63 13.53 21.30 3.34
N LEU A 64 12.75 21.99 2.50
CA LEU A 64 11.64 21.40 1.76
C LEU A 64 12.20 20.46 0.69
N ILE A 65 11.58 19.29 0.54
CA ILE A 65 11.96 18.33 -0.49
C ILE A 65 11.02 18.53 -1.68
N ASP A 66 11.55 19.04 -2.79
CA ASP A 66 10.76 19.32 -3.99
C ASP A 66 10.09 18.05 -4.54
N GLU A 67 10.73 16.89 -4.37
CA GLU A 67 10.22 15.58 -4.74
C GLU A 67 9.11 15.04 -3.84
N VAL A 68 8.89 15.60 -2.64
CA VAL A 68 7.90 15.08 -1.70
C VAL A 68 6.76 16.08 -1.54
N GLN A 69 5.80 16.03 -2.46
CA GLN A 69 4.59 16.85 -2.43
C GLN A 69 3.39 15.98 -2.05
N VAL A 70 2.81 16.26 -0.89
CA VAL A 70 1.74 15.46 -0.28
C VAL A 70 0.52 16.34 0.04
N PRO A 71 -0.71 15.79 0.07
CA PRO A 71 -1.88 16.57 0.43
C PRO A 71 -1.76 17.10 1.85
N GLN A 72 -2.31 18.29 2.08
CA GLN A 72 -2.30 18.90 3.39
C GLN A 72 -2.79 17.93 4.48
N GLY A 73 -1.99 17.76 5.54
CA GLY A 73 -2.27 16.86 6.65
C GLY A 73 -1.68 15.46 6.51
N TRP A 74 -1.10 15.11 5.36
CA TRP A 74 -0.40 13.84 5.14
C TRP A 74 1.11 14.02 5.08
N PHE A 75 1.83 12.93 5.29
CA PHE A 75 3.28 12.87 5.22
C PHE A 75 3.72 11.63 4.41
N GLY A 76 4.67 11.79 3.50
CA GLY A 76 5.35 10.69 2.82
C GLY A 76 6.41 10.06 3.73
N TRP A 77 6.55 8.74 3.64
CA TRP A 77 7.59 7.97 4.30
C TRP A 77 8.25 6.99 3.33
N TRP A 78 9.52 6.68 3.53
CA TRP A 78 10.26 5.71 2.71
C TRP A 78 11.42 5.06 3.48
N ARG A 79 11.83 3.88 3.02
CA ARG A 79 13.12 3.29 3.34
C ARG A 79 14.23 4.12 2.71
N GLN A 80 15.10 4.70 3.54
CA GLN A 80 16.24 5.46 3.05
C GLN A 80 17.22 4.55 2.31
N PRO A 81 17.59 4.85 1.05
CA PRO A 81 18.63 4.11 0.35
C PRO A 81 19.96 4.17 1.11
N ASP A 82 20.73 3.08 1.02
CA ASP A 82 22.01 2.88 1.71
C ASP A 82 21.94 2.95 3.24
N SER A 83 20.74 2.90 3.84
CA SER A 83 20.60 2.79 5.30
C SER A 83 21.12 1.46 5.85
N ALA A 84 21.18 0.44 4.99
CA ALA A 84 21.75 -0.87 5.27
C ALA A 84 22.18 -1.55 3.94
N PRO A 85 23.10 -2.54 3.98
CA PRO A 85 23.60 -3.21 2.77
C PRO A 85 22.52 -3.85 1.89
N GLU A 86 21.37 -4.22 2.48
CA GLU A 86 20.22 -4.78 1.77
C GLU A 86 19.40 -3.75 0.96
N PHE A 87 19.65 -2.45 1.13
CA PHE A 87 18.92 -1.37 0.43
C PHE A 87 19.84 -0.50 -0.44
N PRO A 88 20.60 -1.08 -1.39
CA PRO A 88 21.59 -0.34 -2.16
C PRO A 88 20.91 0.70 -3.07
N SER A 89 21.45 1.92 -3.12
CA SER A 89 20.99 2.94 -4.07
C SER A 89 21.45 2.70 -5.51
N ARG A 90 22.44 1.83 -5.71
CA ARG A 90 23.03 1.50 -7.02
C ARG A 90 23.43 0.03 -7.11
N CYS A 91 23.30 -0.53 -8.31
CA CYS A 91 23.54 -1.96 -8.59
C CYS A 91 24.57 -2.20 -9.70
N ASP A 92 25.31 -1.17 -10.08
CA ASP A 92 26.34 -1.18 -11.13
C ASP A 92 27.75 -1.40 -10.57
N LEU A 93 27.90 -1.67 -9.27
CA LEU A 93 29.19 -1.93 -8.65
C LEU A 93 29.63 -3.38 -8.92
N PRO A 94 30.93 -3.65 -9.10
CA PRO A 94 31.45 -5.02 -9.25
C PRO A 94 31.11 -5.95 -8.07
N THR A 95 30.85 -5.38 -6.89
CA THR A 95 30.46 -6.09 -5.66
C THR A 95 28.95 -6.29 -5.53
N SER A 96 28.14 -5.69 -6.40
CA SER A 96 26.68 -5.80 -6.34
C SER A 96 26.26 -7.26 -6.60
N PRO A 97 25.36 -7.84 -5.77
CA PRO A 97 24.81 -9.15 -6.04
C PRO A 97 24.13 -9.21 -7.41
N ARG A 98 24.14 -10.39 -8.07
CA ARG A 98 23.45 -10.57 -9.37
C ARG A 98 21.94 -10.25 -9.34
N ILE A 99 21.32 -10.27 -8.16
CA ILE A 99 19.89 -9.98 -7.94
C ILE A 99 19.68 -8.59 -7.32
N CYS A 100 20.67 -7.71 -7.38
CA CYS A 100 20.56 -6.36 -6.84
C CYS A 100 19.44 -5.58 -7.55
N ALA A 101 18.62 -4.90 -6.75
CA ALA A 101 17.64 -3.94 -7.23
C ALA A 101 17.91 -2.60 -6.53
N PRO A 102 18.06 -1.49 -7.28
CA PRO A 102 18.36 -0.20 -6.68
C PRO A 102 17.13 0.33 -5.93
N TRP A 103 17.36 0.83 -4.73
CA TRP A 103 16.37 1.45 -3.86
C TRP A 103 16.46 2.95 -3.97
N HIS A 104 15.34 3.62 -4.26
CA HIS A 104 15.30 5.09 -4.26
C HIS A 104 14.13 5.61 -3.43
N ARG A 105 14.32 6.85 -2.96
CA ARG A 105 13.22 7.65 -2.44
C ARG A 105 12.22 7.89 -3.58
N PRO A 106 10.93 7.58 -3.39
CA PRO A 106 9.92 7.93 -4.37
C PRO A 106 9.80 9.45 -4.57
N GLU A 107 9.20 9.85 -5.68
CA GLU A 107 8.63 11.18 -5.81
C GLU A 107 7.13 11.12 -5.49
N TRP A 108 6.64 12.07 -4.69
CA TRP A 108 5.22 12.30 -4.43
C TRP A 108 4.74 13.53 -5.20
N ARG A 109 3.61 13.36 -5.88
CA ARG A 109 2.93 14.37 -6.70
C ARG A 109 1.42 14.19 -6.63
N GLU A 110 0.71 15.20 -7.06
CA GLU A 110 -0.70 15.03 -7.43
C GLU A 110 -0.85 14.11 -8.65
N ALA A 111 -1.98 13.42 -8.77
CA ALA A 111 -2.27 12.51 -9.87
C ALA A 111 -2.86 13.22 -11.11
N ALA A 112 -3.39 14.44 -10.94
CA ALA A 112 -3.86 15.26 -12.03
C ALA A 112 -2.76 15.50 -13.10
N PRO A 113 -3.13 15.68 -14.38
CA PRO A 113 -4.49 15.71 -14.92
C PRO A 113 -5.02 14.34 -15.37
N TYR A 114 -4.39 13.23 -14.97
CA TYR A 114 -4.71 11.90 -15.49
C TYR A 114 -5.98 11.33 -14.84
N ALA A 115 -7.14 11.51 -15.49
CA ALA A 115 -8.44 11.11 -14.93
C ALA A 115 -8.53 9.62 -14.56
N ASN A 116 -7.85 8.72 -15.28
CA ASN A 116 -7.80 7.29 -14.92
C ASN A 116 -6.93 6.99 -13.68
N ARG A 117 -6.31 8.01 -13.10
CA ARG A 117 -5.48 7.96 -11.88
C ARG A 117 -6.11 8.69 -10.70
N ILE A 118 -7.35 9.14 -10.86
CA ILE A 118 -8.16 9.82 -9.85
C ILE A 118 -9.42 8.98 -9.67
N ARG A 119 -9.77 8.63 -8.43
CA ARG A 119 -10.95 7.81 -8.16
C ARG A 119 -12.18 8.68 -7.94
N SER A 120 -12.05 9.73 -7.14
CA SER A 120 -13.13 10.67 -6.85
C SER A 120 -12.58 12.10 -6.80
N GLY A 121 -13.48 13.09 -6.79
CA GLY A 121 -13.08 14.49 -6.73
C GLY A 121 -12.21 14.96 -7.91
N ASN A 122 -11.22 15.81 -7.62
CA ASN A 122 -10.38 16.45 -8.63
C ASN A 122 -8.96 15.89 -8.66
N ASN A 123 -8.53 15.18 -7.62
CA ASN A 123 -7.15 14.74 -7.48
C ASN A 123 -7.02 13.48 -6.62
N ALA A 124 -5.86 12.87 -6.72
CA ALA A 124 -5.44 11.76 -5.88
C ALA A 124 -3.93 11.89 -5.62
N GLN A 125 -3.42 11.25 -4.56
CA GLN A 125 -1.97 11.20 -4.38
C GLN A 125 -1.36 10.21 -5.38
N LYS A 126 -0.33 10.63 -6.12
CA LYS A 126 0.62 9.75 -6.79
C LYS A 126 1.95 9.69 -6.01
N TYR A 127 2.55 8.50 -5.91
CA TYR A 127 3.99 8.40 -5.67
C TYR A 127 4.63 7.29 -6.50
N PHE A 128 5.90 7.46 -6.87
CA PHE A 128 6.54 6.53 -7.80
C PHE A 128 8.06 6.48 -7.67
N THR A 129 8.64 5.38 -8.15
CA THR A 129 10.08 5.28 -8.46
C THR A 129 10.30 4.96 -9.93
N PHE A 130 11.43 5.43 -10.48
CA PHE A 130 11.79 5.28 -11.89
C PHE A 130 13.03 4.41 -12.06
N HIS A 131 12.93 3.29 -12.78
CA HIS A 131 13.99 2.27 -12.88
C HIS A 131 14.56 1.83 -11.53
N SER A 132 13.72 1.78 -10.50
CA SER A 132 14.10 1.40 -9.14
C SER A 132 12.91 0.91 -8.33
N ILE A 133 13.19 0.36 -7.15
CA ILE A 133 12.20 -0.08 -6.17
C ILE A 133 12.16 0.84 -4.95
N HIS A 134 11.09 0.72 -4.18
CA HIS A 134 10.89 1.44 -2.93
C HIS A 134 10.24 0.54 -1.87
N GLU A 135 10.31 0.97 -0.62
CA GLU A 135 9.39 0.59 0.46
C GLU A 135 8.93 1.91 1.04
N ALA A 136 7.68 2.26 0.77
CA ALA A 136 7.21 3.62 0.99
C ALA A 136 5.69 3.67 1.12
N GLY A 137 5.21 4.86 1.45
CA GLY A 137 3.79 5.19 1.46
C GLY A 137 3.57 6.55 2.07
N MET A 138 2.39 6.74 2.66
CA MET A 138 2.04 7.93 3.40
C MET A 138 1.53 7.60 4.78
N TYR A 139 1.55 8.56 5.69
CA TYR A 139 0.92 8.45 6.99
C TYR A 139 0.21 9.74 7.40
N GLN A 140 -0.74 9.59 8.31
CA GLN A 140 -1.36 10.70 9.02
C GLN A 140 -1.59 10.30 10.48
N ARG A 141 -1.12 11.14 11.40
CA ARG A 141 -1.38 10.98 12.84
C ARG A 141 -2.69 11.68 13.19
N VAL A 142 -3.57 10.95 13.86
CA VAL A 142 -4.88 11.42 14.30
C VAL A 142 -4.92 11.42 15.82
N SER A 143 -5.11 12.60 16.40
CA SER A 143 -5.30 12.80 17.85
C SER A 143 -6.77 12.90 18.21
N GLY A 144 -7.10 12.74 19.49
CA GLY A 144 -8.46 12.92 20.01
C GLY A 144 -9.32 11.65 19.90
N VAL A 145 -8.69 10.50 19.64
CA VAL A 145 -9.33 9.20 19.81
C VAL A 145 -9.31 8.79 21.29
N THR A 146 -10.20 7.92 21.69
CA THR A 146 -10.28 7.40 23.06
C THR A 146 -9.64 6.01 23.11
N PRO A 147 -8.68 5.75 24.02
CA PRO A 147 -8.17 4.41 24.23
C PRO A 147 -9.30 3.39 24.43
N GLY A 148 -9.23 2.26 23.73
CA GLY A 148 -10.28 1.23 23.69
C GLY A 148 -11.30 1.39 22.56
N GLN A 149 -11.28 2.50 21.79
CA GLN A 149 -12.04 2.60 20.55
C GLN A 149 -11.48 1.65 19.50
N ARG A 150 -12.37 0.90 18.85
CA ARG A 150 -12.03 0.14 17.65
C ARG A 150 -12.17 1.04 16.45
N LEU A 151 -11.08 1.19 15.71
CA LEU A 151 -10.98 2.02 14.53
C LEU A 151 -10.81 1.14 13.30
N GLN A 152 -11.43 1.52 12.19
CA GLN A 152 -11.18 0.96 10.87
C GLN A 152 -10.53 2.04 10.00
N PHE A 153 -9.36 1.73 9.46
CA PHE A 153 -8.72 2.55 8.43
C PHE A 153 -8.88 1.85 7.09
N SER A 154 -9.29 2.63 6.08
CA SER A 154 -9.32 2.19 4.69
C SER A 154 -8.79 3.27 3.76
N ALA A 155 -8.28 2.86 2.60
CA ALA A 155 -7.97 3.75 1.49
C ALA A 155 -8.14 2.97 0.18
N TYR A 156 -8.53 3.66 -0.88
CA TYR A 156 -8.48 3.10 -2.21
C TYR A 156 -7.09 3.28 -2.78
N MET A 157 -6.49 2.18 -3.23
CA MET A 157 -5.16 2.20 -3.82
C MET A 157 -5.17 1.52 -5.18
N MET A 158 -4.35 2.04 -6.08
CA MET A 158 -4.09 1.48 -7.39
C MET A 158 -2.59 1.54 -7.65
N ALA A 159 -2.04 0.48 -8.24
CA ALA A 159 -0.73 0.50 -8.83
C ALA A 159 -0.81 0.65 -10.35
N TRP A 160 0.23 1.26 -10.91
CA TRP A 160 0.52 1.16 -12.33
C TRP A 160 2.00 0.88 -12.52
N SER A 161 2.32 -0.06 -13.40
CA SER A 161 3.70 -0.47 -13.56
C SER A 161 3.97 -0.94 -14.98
N THR A 162 5.00 -0.40 -15.62
CA THR A 162 5.40 -0.83 -16.98
C THR A 162 6.89 -0.59 -17.20
N PRO A 163 7.57 -1.41 -18.02
CA PRO A 163 8.93 -1.13 -18.50
C PRO A 163 8.95 -0.20 -19.72
N LYS A 164 7.79 0.28 -20.21
CA LYS A 164 7.69 1.19 -21.36
C LYS A 164 7.63 2.65 -20.91
N ASN A 165 7.97 3.57 -21.80
CA ASN A 165 7.80 5.01 -21.55
C ASN A 165 6.34 5.40 -21.29
N GLU A 166 5.41 4.78 -21.99
CA GLU A 166 3.97 5.04 -21.87
C GLU A 166 3.20 3.73 -22.05
N SER A 167 2.14 3.55 -21.26
CA SER A 167 1.23 2.41 -21.37
C SER A 167 -0.10 2.72 -20.69
N LEU A 168 -1.21 2.25 -21.28
CA LEU A 168 -2.53 2.30 -20.65
C LEU A 168 -2.73 1.20 -19.60
N ILE A 169 -1.96 0.12 -19.70
CA ILE A 169 -2.07 -1.06 -18.85
C ILE A 169 -0.74 -1.40 -18.18
N SER A 170 -0.81 -2.04 -17.03
CA SER A 170 0.36 -2.51 -16.30
C SER A 170 0.92 -3.78 -16.92
N GLU A 171 2.23 -3.93 -16.90
CA GLU A 171 2.95 -5.14 -17.31
C GLU A 171 4.30 -5.26 -16.59
N GLY A 172 4.76 -6.49 -16.39
CA GLY A 172 6.13 -6.77 -15.92
C GLY A 172 6.34 -6.73 -14.40
N GLN A 173 5.44 -6.10 -13.63
CA GLN A 173 5.48 -6.16 -12.16
C GLN A 173 4.54 -7.23 -11.63
N GLN A 174 5.06 -8.14 -10.80
CA GLN A 174 4.24 -9.21 -10.22
C GLN A 174 3.50 -8.74 -8.97
N SER A 175 4.14 -7.91 -8.15
CA SER A 175 3.54 -7.38 -6.93
C SER A 175 4.10 -6.00 -6.59
N MET A 176 3.21 -5.16 -6.06
CA MET A 176 3.47 -3.87 -5.43
C MET A 176 3.21 -3.93 -3.92
N ASN A 177 2.69 -5.06 -3.41
CA ASN A 177 2.47 -5.31 -1.99
C ASN A 177 1.72 -4.17 -1.30
N LEU A 178 0.59 -3.77 -1.87
CA LEU A 178 -0.22 -2.67 -1.36
C LEU A 178 -0.93 -3.11 -0.06
N ARG A 179 -0.95 -2.23 0.93
CA ARG A 179 -1.73 -2.40 2.17
C ARG A 179 -1.84 -1.11 2.95
N VAL A 180 -2.71 -1.13 3.95
CA VAL A 180 -2.89 -0.07 4.92
C VAL A 180 -2.63 -0.58 6.34
N GLY A 181 -2.25 0.30 7.25
CA GLY A 181 -1.89 -0.02 8.63
C GLY A 181 -2.35 1.03 9.63
N ILE A 182 -2.44 0.64 10.91
CA ILE A 182 -2.69 1.53 12.04
C ILE A 182 -1.64 1.25 13.12
N ASP A 183 -0.88 2.26 13.54
CA ASP A 183 -0.18 2.25 14.82
C ASP A 183 -1.16 2.66 15.93
N PRO A 184 -1.55 1.74 16.85
CA PRO A 184 -2.56 2.01 17.87
C PRO A 184 -2.07 2.94 18.99
N PHE A 185 -0.77 3.19 19.09
CA PHE A 185 -0.15 4.11 20.06
C PHE A 185 0.08 5.51 19.48
N GLY A 186 -0.19 5.72 18.19
CA GLY A 186 0.07 6.97 17.51
C GLY A 186 1.56 7.21 17.22
N GLY A 187 2.37 6.15 17.18
CA GLY A 187 3.74 6.21 16.70
C GLY A 187 3.79 6.59 15.21
N THR A 188 4.81 7.32 14.78
CA THR A 188 4.99 7.76 13.39
C THR A 188 6.15 7.07 12.67
N ASP A 189 6.84 6.14 13.35
CA ASP A 189 7.86 5.31 12.72
C ASP A 189 7.20 4.26 11.82
N PRO A 190 7.36 4.32 10.48
CA PRO A 190 6.74 3.38 9.56
C PRO A 190 7.32 1.96 9.64
N PHE A 191 8.43 1.76 10.37
CA PHE A 191 9.06 0.47 10.58
C PHE A 191 8.77 -0.13 11.96
N SER A 192 7.94 0.55 12.75
CA SER A 192 7.49 0.10 14.06
C SER A 192 6.77 -1.24 13.97
N SER A 193 7.13 -2.17 14.85
CA SER A 193 6.43 -3.46 15.00
C SER A 193 5.05 -3.33 15.66
N ASN A 194 4.68 -2.13 16.13
CA ASN A 194 3.35 -1.86 16.68
C ASN A 194 2.28 -1.68 15.60
N ILE A 195 2.67 -1.41 14.35
CA ILE A 195 1.70 -1.18 13.27
C ILE A 195 0.93 -2.47 13.00
N VAL A 196 -0.39 -2.40 13.18
CA VAL A 196 -1.32 -3.43 12.75
C VAL A 196 -1.56 -3.24 11.25
N TRP A 197 -1.04 -4.15 10.43
CA TRP A 197 -1.21 -4.13 8.98
C TRP A 197 -2.44 -4.94 8.55
N GLY A 198 -3.19 -4.38 7.60
CA GLY A 198 -4.23 -5.10 6.88
C GLY A 198 -3.66 -6.14 5.92
N LYS A 199 -4.56 -6.84 5.23
CA LYS A 199 -4.17 -7.83 4.22
C LYS A 199 -3.41 -7.14 3.08
N ALA A 200 -2.22 -7.65 2.78
CA ALA A 200 -1.48 -7.29 1.58
C ALA A 200 -2.20 -7.75 0.31
N GLY A 201 -2.13 -6.95 -0.74
CA GLY A 201 -2.70 -7.28 -2.04
C GLY A 201 -2.16 -6.40 -3.15
N ASP A 202 -2.60 -6.69 -4.36
CA ASP A 202 -2.21 -5.95 -5.56
C ASP A 202 -3.48 -5.50 -6.28
N SER A 203 -3.46 -4.27 -6.78
CA SER A 203 -4.56 -3.68 -7.56
C SER A 203 -3.97 -2.87 -8.70
N TYR A 204 -3.76 -3.50 -9.85
CA TYR A 204 -3.22 -2.82 -11.03
C TYR A 204 -4.33 -2.24 -11.89
N ASP A 205 -4.13 -1.01 -12.38
CA ASP A 205 -4.99 -0.32 -13.35
C ASP A 205 -6.45 -0.07 -12.91
N VAL A 206 -6.78 -0.43 -11.68
CA VAL A 206 -8.06 -0.18 -11.03
C VAL A 206 -7.81 0.13 -9.56
N PHE A 207 -8.64 1.00 -8.99
CA PHE A 207 -8.65 1.25 -7.55
C PHE A 207 -9.39 0.15 -6.80
N SER A 208 -8.71 -0.45 -5.82
CA SER A 208 -9.32 -1.37 -4.85
C SER A 208 -9.21 -0.82 -3.44
N GLN A 209 -10.20 -1.11 -2.59
CA GLN A 209 -10.17 -0.69 -1.20
C GLN A 209 -9.30 -1.64 -0.37
N PHE A 210 -8.34 -1.08 0.35
CA PHE A 210 -7.56 -1.76 1.38
C PHE A 210 -8.09 -1.33 2.74
N THR A 211 -8.17 -2.27 3.69
CA THR A 211 -8.75 -2.02 5.02
C THR A 211 -7.98 -2.74 6.13
N VAL A 212 -8.01 -2.17 7.32
CA VAL A 212 -7.48 -2.72 8.56
C VAL A 212 -8.27 -2.19 9.75
N GLU A 213 -8.37 -2.99 10.80
CA GLU A 213 -8.91 -2.56 12.09
C GLU A 213 -7.87 -2.67 13.20
N ALA A 214 -7.89 -1.72 14.12
CA ALA A 214 -7.08 -1.73 15.33
C ALA A 214 -7.82 -1.07 16.49
N VAL A 215 -7.48 -1.45 17.72
CA VAL A 215 -7.99 -0.79 18.92
C VAL A 215 -7.00 0.29 19.34
N ALA A 216 -7.46 1.52 19.48
CA ALA A 216 -6.65 2.62 19.97
C ALA A 216 -6.09 2.26 21.36
N ALA A 217 -4.77 2.29 21.50
CA ALA A 217 -4.07 2.05 22.76
C ALA A 217 -3.64 3.36 23.45
N SER A 218 -3.80 4.49 22.75
CA SER A 218 -3.53 5.84 23.27
C SER A 218 -4.61 6.83 22.81
N SER A 219 -4.47 8.10 23.19
CA SER A 219 -5.32 9.19 22.70
C SER A 219 -5.01 9.64 21.27
N ALA A 220 -4.07 8.96 20.60
CA ALA A 220 -3.74 9.12 19.20
C ALA A 220 -3.53 7.77 18.52
N VAL A 221 -3.76 7.74 17.21
CA VAL A 221 -3.32 6.67 16.31
C VAL A 221 -2.63 7.26 15.09
N THR A 222 -1.88 6.44 14.36
CA THR A 222 -1.32 6.84 13.07
C THR A 222 -1.74 5.84 12.02
N VAL A 223 -2.30 6.32 10.91
CA VAL A 223 -2.63 5.48 9.76
C VAL A 223 -1.50 5.50 8.76
N PHE A 224 -1.28 4.38 8.05
CA PHE A 224 -0.22 4.24 7.06
C PHE A 224 -0.76 3.60 5.78
N THR A 225 -0.36 4.10 4.62
CA THR A 225 -0.36 3.34 3.37
C THR A 225 1.02 2.74 3.15
N TYR A 226 1.11 1.66 2.38
CA TYR A 226 2.35 0.92 2.12
C TYR A 226 2.35 0.33 0.72
N SER A 227 3.51 0.40 0.06
CA SER A 227 3.84 -0.37 -1.13
C SER A 227 5.32 -0.80 -1.10
N ARG A 228 5.60 -1.89 -1.80
CA ARG A 228 6.94 -2.41 -2.07
C ARG A 228 6.97 -3.20 -3.38
N PRO A 229 7.28 -2.59 -4.54
CA PRO A 229 7.53 -3.32 -5.78
C PRO A 229 8.65 -4.34 -5.62
N ILE A 230 8.53 -5.48 -6.31
CA ILE A 230 9.58 -6.52 -6.29
C ILE A 230 10.60 -6.37 -7.43
N TYR A 231 10.21 -5.74 -8.54
CA TYR A 231 11.09 -5.52 -9.68
C TYR A 231 11.38 -4.04 -9.92
N SER A 232 12.65 -3.76 -10.22
CA SER A 232 13.15 -2.47 -10.66
C SER A 232 12.80 -2.27 -12.15
N ILE A 233 11.56 -1.92 -12.43
CA ILE A 233 11.12 -1.59 -13.78
C ILE A 233 10.99 -0.07 -13.94
N GLN A 234 10.80 0.38 -15.18
CA GLN A 234 10.81 1.80 -15.51
C GLN A 234 9.79 2.59 -14.69
N HIS A 235 8.54 2.10 -14.58
CA HIS A 235 7.50 2.74 -13.78
C HIS A 235 7.02 1.83 -12.66
N ASN A 236 7.11 2.31 -11.43
CA ASN A 236 6.52 1.71 -10.25
C ASN A 236 5.71 2.78 -9.54
N ASP A 237 4.46 2.96 -9.97
CA ASP A 237 3.60 4.06 -9.55
C ASP A 237 2.49 3.54 -8.65
N VAL A 238 2.17 4.29 -7.60
CA VAL A 238 1.05 4.03 -6.69
C VAL A 238 0.19 5.28 -6.59
N TYR A 239 -1.11 5.07 -6.64
CA TYR A 239 -2.14 6.08 -6.52
C TYR A 239 -2.98 5.76 -5.29
N VAL A 240 -3.26 6.77 -4.47
CA VAL A 240 -4.05 6.65 -3.24
C VAL A 240 -5.14 7.72 -3.26
N ASP A 241 -6.36 7.28 -3.00
CA ASP A 241 -7.54 8.13 -2.97
C ASP A 241 -8.56 7.63 -1.92
N ASP A 242 -9.57 8.43 -1.58
CA ASP A 242 -10.72 8.08 -0.75
C ASP A 242 -10.35 7.33 0.56
N GLY A 243 -9.51 7.95 1.38
CA GLY A 243 -9.13 7.47 2.71
C GLY A 243 -10.24 7.66 3.74
N ALA A 244 -10.40 6.70 4.66
CA ALA A 244 -11.31 6.84 5.78
C ALA A 244 -10.76 6.19 7.04
N LEU A 245 -10.71 6.95 8.14
CA LEU A 245 -10.51 6.41 9.49
C LEU A 245 -11.79 6.67 10.29
N VAL A 246 -12.48 5.62 10.69
CA VAL A 246 -13.77 5.72 11.38
C VAL A 246 -13.80 4.87 12.65
N VAL A 247 -14.58 5.30 13.63
CA VAL A 247 -14.86 4.49 14.83
C VAL A 247 -15.91 3.44 14.48
N VAL A 248 -15.55 2.16 14.61
CA VAL A 248 -16.43 1.01 14.29
C VAL A 248 -16.87 0.23 15.53
N GLY A 249 -16.60 0.75 16.73
CA GLY A 249 -17.07 0.21 18.00
C GLY A 249 -16.11 0.45 19.15
N THR A 250 -16.34 -0.26 20.25
CA THR A 250 -15.49 -0.29 21.45
C THR A 250 -15.08 -1.72 21.77
N GLY A 251 -13.87 -1.91 22.30
CA GLY A 251 -13.37 -3.25 22.65
C GLY A 251 -12.69 -3.96 21.49
N SER A 252 -12.32 -5.23 21.71
CA SER A 252 -11.40 -5.98 20.84
C SER A 252 -11.76 -5.89 19.35
N ALA A 253 -10.72 -5.71 18.52
CA ALA A 253 -10.80 -5.89 17.08
C ALA A 253 -11.48 -7.25 16.78
N PRO A 254 -12.30 -7.38 15.72
CA PRO A 254 -12.61 -8.70 15.21
C PRO A 254 -11.30 -9.44 15.00
N SER A 255 -11.18 -10.59 15.64
CA SER A 255 -10.00 -11.43 15.60
C SER A 255 -9.75 -11.89 14.17
N THR A 256 -8.99 -11.13 13.38
CA THR A 256 -8.09 -11.81 12.45
C THR A 256 -7.00 -12.39 13.33
N THR A 257 -7.05 -13.70 13.54
CA THR A 257 -6.05 -14.49 14.25
C THR A 257 -4.66 -14.26 13.63
N SER A 258 -4.00 -13.18 14.05
CA SER A 258 -2.56 -12.99 13.98
C SER A 258 -2.07 -13.20 15.39
N THR A 259 -1.81 -14.47 15.73
CA THR A 259 -1.16 -14.84 16.98
C THR A 259 0.22 -14.20 16.97
N LYS A 260 0.38 -13.06 17.65
CA LYS A 260 1.67 -12.58 18.13
C LYS A 260 2.27 -13.73 18.95
N PRO A 261 3.43 -14.32 18.59
CA PRO A 261 4.07 -15.28 19.46
C PRO A 261 4.48 -14.55 20.72
N ALA A 262 3.84 -14.92 21.83
CA ALA A 262 4.36 -14.61 23.15
C ALA A 262 5.80 -15.09 23.22
N THR A 263 6.69 -14.23 23.69
CA THR A 263 8.03 -14.61 24.12
C THR A 263 7.87 -15.62 25.26
N SER A 264 7.86 -16.91 24.95
CA SER A 264 7.98 -17.97 25.96
C SER A 264 9.42 -18.47 25.98
N THR A 265 10.20 -17.88 26.87
CA THR A 265 11.38 -18.49 27.45
C THR A 265 10.94 -19.80 28.11
N GLY A 266 11.38 -20.95 27.59
CA GLY A 266 11.05 -22.24 28.19
C GLY A 266 11.40 -23.44 27.32
N ALA A 267 12.56 -24.05 27.58
CA ALA A 267 12.95 -25.34 27.03
C ALA A 267 12.11 -26.49 27.64
N SER A 268 11.63 -27.44 26.82
CA SER A 268 11.87 -28.91 26.97
C SER A 268 10.81 -29.81 26.28
N THR A 269 11.30 -30.61 25.32
CA THR A 269 10.98 -32.03 24.98
C THR A 269 9.56 -32.55 24.69
N LYS A 270 9.23 -32.74 23.39
CA LYS A 270 8.66 -33.99 22.80
C LYS A 270 8.84 -34.00 21.27
N PRO A 271 9.25 -35.09 20.60
CA PRO A 271 9.42 -35.12 19.14
C PRO A 271 8.08 -35.36 18.43
N GLY A 272 7.76 -34.57 17.41
CA GLY A 272 6.87 -35.03 16.34
C GLY A 272 5.70 -34.16 15.88
N VAL A 273 5.51 -32.93 16.35
CA VAL A 273 4.49 -32.02 15.78
C VAL A 273 5.11 -30.65 15.52
N SER A 274 5.13 -30.23 14.24
CA SER A 274 5.60 -28.91 13.84
C SER A 274 4.69 -27.82 14.43
N PRO A 275 5.22 -26.70 14.94
CA PRO A 275 4.42 -25.58 15.46
C PRO A 275 3.58 -24.86 14.39
N PHE A 276 3.66 -25.26 13.11
CA PHE A 276 2.86 -24.70 12.03
C PHE A 276 2.04 -25.79 11.31
N PRO A 277 0.69 -25.68 11.27
CA PRO A 277 -0.19 -26.73 10.72
C PRO A 277 0.00 -26.99 9.22
N ASP A 278 0.64 -26.06 8.50
CA ASP A 278 0.93 -26.13 7.07
C ASP A 278 2.36 -26.61 6.76
N THR A 279 3.08 -27.16 7.73
CA THR A 279 4.48 -27.56 7.55
C THR A 279 4.72 -29.03 7.88
N ALA A 280 5.65 -29.63 7.15
CA ALA A 280 6.12 -30.98 7.41
C ALA A 280 7.58 -30.93 7.87
N VAL A 281 7.96 -31.72 8.88
CA VAL A 281 9.36 -31.88 9.26
C VAL A 281 9.93 -33.07 8.48
N ASP A 282 11.02 -32.86 7.74
CA ASP A 282 11.78 -33.95 7.15
C ASP A 282 12.51 -34.71 8.28
N PRO A 283 12.18 -35.99 8.53
CA PRO A 283 12.76 -36.74 9.64
C PRO A 283 14.24 -37.08 9.45
N LYS A 284 14.80 -36.98 8.23
CA LYS A 284 16.20 -37.28 7.94
C LYS A 284 17.10 -36.07 8.10
N THR A 285 16.61 -34.89 7.73
CA THR A 285 17.42 -33.66 7.73
C THR A 285 17.06 -32.70 8.86
N GLY A 286 15.88 -32.86 9.46
CA GLY A 286 15.32 -31.89 10.40
C GLY A 286 14.81 -30.62 9.72
N ASP A 287 14.65 -30.61 8.39
CA ASP A 287 14.14 -29.43 7.68
C ASP A 287 12.64 -29.25 7.92
N ILE A 288 12.20 -28.01 8.17
CA ILE A 288 10.79 -27.64 8.18
C ILE A 288 10.41 -27.20 6.77
N LEU A 289 9.55 -27.98 6.12
CA LEU A 289 9.13 -27.82 4.73
C LEU A 289 7.78 -27.11 4.65
N TYR A 290 7.66 -26.18 3.71
CA TYR A 290 6.45 -25.40 3.45
C TYR A 290 6.16 -25.34 1.95
N VAL A 291 4.90 -25.51 1.56
CA VAL A 291 4.44 -25.39 0.17
C VAL A 291 3.97 -23.96 -0.07
N ILE A 292 4.60 -23.28 -1.03
CA ILE A 292 4.29 -21.90 -1.41
C ILE A 292 2.83 -21.78 -1.85
N LYS A 293 2.11 -20.87 -1.22
CA LYS A 293 0.71 -20.50 -1.50
C LYS A 293 0.67 -19.13 -2.19
N THR A 294 -0.49 -18.81 -2.76
CA THR A 294 -0.74 -17.52 -3.40
C THR A 294 -0.56 -16.38 -2.38
N GLY A 295 0.25 -15.38 -2.72
CA GLY A 295 0.56 -14.21 -1.87
C GLY A 295 1.76 -14.39 -0.94
N ASP A 296 2.43 -15.54 -0.96
CA ASP A 296 3.68 -15.71 -0.22
C ASP A 296 4.83 -14.93 -0.88
N THR A 297 5.64 -14.29 -0.05
CA THR A 297 6.91 -13.63 -0.42
C THR A 297 8.00 -14.12 0.51
N ALA A 298 9.28 -14.03 0.13
CA ALA A 298 10.36 -14.43 1.03
C ALA A 298 10.28 -13.69 2.37
N TRP A 299 9.90 -12.41 2.31
CA TRP A 299 9.68 -11.56 3.47
C TRP A 299 8.47 -12.01 4.33
N SER A 300 7.30 -12.25 3.73
CA SER A 300 6.13 -12.69 4.50
C SER A 300 6.36 -14.05 5.15
N LEU A 301 7.08 -14.94 4.48
CA LEU A 301 7.50 -16.23 5.03
C LEU A 301 8.58 -16.07 6.10
N SER A 302 9.53 -15.13 5.94
CA SER A 302 10.56 -14.92 6.96
C SER A 302 9.95 -14.43 8.27
N LEU A 303 8.99 -13.52 8.20
CA LEU A 303 8.22 -13.07 9.35
C LEU A 303 7.38 -14.22 9.94
N ARG A 304 6.69 -15.00 9.10
CA ARG A 304 5.82 -16.11 9.53
C ARG A 304 6.59 -17.18 10.30
N PHE A 305 7.80 -17.52 9.86
CA PHE A 305 8.60 -18.60 10.40
C PHE A 305 9.72 -18.13 11.33
N ASN A 306 9.71 -16.85 11.71
CA ASN A 306 10.71 -16.23 12.58
C ASN A 306 12.15 -16.51 12.10
N THR A 307 12.38 -16.24 10.82
CA THR A 307 13.66 -16.38 10.15
C THR A 307 13.94 -15.09 9.37
N THR A 308 15.04 -15.04 8.62
CA THR A 308 15.35 -13.91 7.74
C THR A 308 15.27 -14.35 6.29
N VAL A 309 15.03 -13.39 5.37
CA VAL A 309 15.12 -13.66 3.93
C VAL A 309 16.47 -14.28 3.56
N SER A 310 17.56 -13.84 4.22
CA SER A 310 18.91 -14.39 4.04
C SER A 310 19.01 -15.86 4.47
N GLN A 311 18.40 -16.23 5.61
CA GLN A 311 18.34 -17.62 6.06
C GLN A 311 17.50 -18.49 5.12
N LEU A 312 16.34 -17.99 4.67
CA LEU A 312 15.52 -18.67 3.67
C LEU A 312 16.31 -18.88 2.36
N ALA A 313 17.05 -17.87 1.91
CA ALA A 313 17.92 -17.97 0.73
C ALA A 313 19.00 -19.03 0.93
N ALA A 314 19.67 -19.02 2.08
CA ALA A 314 20.74 -19.95 2.39
C ALA A 314 20.24 -21.41 2.41
N TRP A 315 19.07 -21.67 3.00
CA TRP A 315 18.50 -23.02 3.04
C TRP A 315 18.02 -23.51 1.68
N ASN A 316 17.53 -22.62 0.82
CA ASN A 316 16.89 -22.99 -0.44
C ASN A 316 17.75 -22.78 -1.68
N LYS A 317 19.00 -22.34 -1.54
CA LYS A 317 19.91 -21.94 -2.63
C LYS A 317 19.94 -22.90 -3.82
N GLU A 318 19.92 -24.21 -3.59
CA GLU A 318 19.98 -25.23 -4.64
C GLU A 318 18.66 -25.39 -5.42
N LYS A 319 17.52 -25.22 -4.74
CA LYS A 319 16.18 -25.46 -5.33
C LYS A 319 15.51 -24.18 -5.81
N THR A 320 15.80 -23.08 -5.16
CA THR A 320 15.25 -21.75 -5.40
C THR A 320 16.40 -20.75 -5.35
N PRO A 321 17.20 -20.64 -6.44
CA PRO A 321 18.39 -19.79 -6.48
C PRO A 321 18.11 -18.31 -6.22
N ASN A 322 16.87 -17.88 -6.47
CA ASN A 322 16.36 -16.58 -6.07
C ASN A 322 15.15 -16.75 -5.14
N ILE A 323 15.35 -16.56 -3.84
CA ILE A 323 14.31 -16.77 -2.83
C ILE A 323 13.14 -15.79 -2.95
N GLU A 324 13.34 -14.62 -3.58
CA GLU A 324 12.29 -13.63 -3.80
C GLU A 324 11.34 -14.03 -4.94
N ILE A 325 11.72 -15.02 -5.76
CA ILE A 325 10.88 -15.58 -6.82
C ILE A 325 10.29 -16.90 -6.33
N LEU A 326 9.22 -16.79 -5.53
CA LEU A 326 8.50 -17.94 -5.02
C LEU A 326 7.52 -18.48 -6.09
N ARG A 327 7.73 -19.74 -6.48
CA ARG A 327 6.84 -20.42 -7.43
C ARG A 327 5.72 -21.14 -6.69
N LEU A 328 4.47 -20.81 -7.01
CA LEU A 328 3.28 -21.42 -6.41
C LEU A 328 3.36 -22.96 -6.46
N GLY A 329 2.97 -23.60 -5.36
CA GLY A 329 2.96 -25.05 -5.21
C GLY A 329 4.34 -25.70 -5.07
N LYS A 330 5.44 -24.93 -5.07
CA LYS A 330 6.78 -25.47 -4.78
C LYS A 330 7.05 -25.50 -3.29
N THR A 331 7.80 -26.52 -2.87
CA THR A 331 8.21 -26.70 -1.48
C THR A 331 9.55 -26.01 -1.22
N ILE A 332 9.62 -25.22 -0.15
CA ILE A 332 10.84 -24.60 0.35
C ILE A 332 11.08 -24.97 1.82
N ILE A 333 12.32 -24.85 2.25
CA ILE A 333 12.75 -24.97 3.65
C ILE A 333 12.52 -23.62 4.33
N VAL A 334 11.75 -23.61 5.41
CA VAL A 334 11.41 -22.40 6.18
C VAL A 334 11.94 -22.42 7.61
N GLY A 335 12.61 -23.51 7.99
CA GLY A 335 13.24 -23.67 9.29
C GLY A 335 14.03 -24.97 9.36
N LYS A 336 14.80 -25.14 10.44
CA LYS A 336 15.52 -26.39 10.74
C LYS A 336 15.38 -26.72 12.23
N VAL A 337 15.10 -27.97 12.55
CA VAL A 337 15.14 -28.51 13.92
C VAL A 337 16.43 -29.32 14.12
N LYS A 338 17.03 -29.23 15.30
CA LYS A 338 18.17 -30.08 15.65
C LYS A 338 17.67 -31.51 15.93
N LEU A 339 18.12 -32.46 15.13
CA LEU A 339 17.95 -33.89 15.43
C LEU A 339 18.90 -34.26 16.58
N LYS A 340 18.41 -35.09 17.51
CA LYS A 340 19.19 -35.57 18.67
C LYS A 340 20.01 -36.80 18.33
#